data_AF-A0A7C4FCW5-F1
#
_entry.id   AF-A0A7C4FCW5-F1
#
_cell.length_a   1.000
_cell.length_b   1.000
_cell.length_c   1.000
_cell.angle_alpha   90.00
_cell.angle_beta   90.00
_cell.angle_gamma   90.00
#
_symmetry.space_group_name_H-M   'P 1'
#
loop_
_entity.id
_entity.type
_entity.pdbx_description
1 polymer ?
#
loop_
_entity_poly.entity_id
_entity_poly.type
_entity_poly.pdbx_seq_one_letter_code
_entity_poly.pdbx_strand_id
1 'polypeptide(L)' 'MVVESLEKLGKVIRWVVEAPDEVYTDLLGAKYFRRSAGQLYVNVVVVGDRVRTAYLIGCETYRRSGGRERSFC' A
#
# COMPACT_ATOMS: atom_id res chain seq x y z
N MET A 1 -13.74 -1.21 -0.27
CA MET A 1 -13.27 -1.43 -1.65
C MET A 1 -13.49 -2.90 -1.98
N VAL A 2 -14.29 -3.22 -3.00
CA VAL A 2 -14.52 -4.62 -3.43
C VAL A 2 -13.75 -4.85 -4.73
N VAL A 3 -12.87 -5.84 -4.74
CA VAL A 3 -12.10 -6.25 -5.93
C VAL A 3 -12.74 -7.53 -6.47
N GLU A 4 -13.32 -7.44 -7.67
CA GLU A 4 -14.16 -8.51 -8.25
C GLU A 4 -13.53 -9.10 -9.51
N SER A 5 -12.40 -8.53 -9.96
CA SER A 5 -11.68 -8.99 -11.14
C SER A 5 -10.19 -8.64 -11.05
N LEU A 6 -9.37 -9.37 -11.82
CA LEU A 6 -7.94 -9.10 -11.95
C LEU A 6 -7.68 -7.72 -12.57
N GLU A 7 -8.52 -7.28 -13.49
CA GLU A 7 -8.40 -5.94 -14.09
C GLU A 7 -8.60 -4.84 -13.04
N LYS A 8 -9.63 -5.00 -12.18
CA LYS A 8 -9.90 -4.07 -11.09
C LYS A 8 -8.77 -4.08 -10.06
N LEU A 9 -8.19 -5.25 -9.75
CA LEU A 9 -7.00 -5.37 -8.91
C LEU A 9 -5.81 -4.60 -9.51
N GLY A 10 -5.55 -4.78 -10.81
CA GLY A 10 -4.48 -4.07 -11.51
C GLY A 10 -4.65 -2.55 -11.47
N LYS A 11 -5.88 -2.05 -11.63
CA LYS A 11 -6.22 -0.62 -11.51
C LYS A 11 -5.95 -0.10 -10.09
N VAL A 12 -6.33 -0.86 -9.05
CA VAL A 12 -6.05 -0.49 -7.65
C VAL A 12 -4.54 -0.44 -7.39
N ILE A 13 -3.79 -1.46 -7.80
CA ILE A 13 -2.32 -1.49 -7.60
C ILE A 13 -1.67 -0.29 -8.28
N ARG A 14 -2.06 0.00 -9.54
CA ARG A 14 -1.55 1.16 -10.28
C ARG A 14 -1.84 2.47 -9.55
N TRP A 15 -3.08 2.66 -9.09
CA TRP A 15 -3.50 3.84 -8.34
C TRP A 15 -2.69 4.08 -7.06
N VAL A 16 -2.28 3.02 -6.38
CA VAL A 16 -1.40 3.10 -5.19
C VAL A 16 0.03 3.49 -5.56
N VAL A 17 0.56 2.95 -6.66
CA VAL A 17 1.95 3.21 -7.10
C VAL A 17 2.10 4.61 -7.71
N GLU A 18 1.11 5.08 -8.49
CA GLU A 18 1.17 6.37 -9.18
C GLU A 18 0.92 7.57 -8.25
N ALA A 19 0.11 7.39 -7.21
CA ALA A 19 -0.23 8.46 -6.28
C ALA A 19 -0.31 7.94 -4.82
N PRO A 20 0.81 7.47 -4.25
CA PRO A 20 0.86 6.99 -2.88
C PRO A 20 0.63 8.13 -1.88
N ASP A 21 0.02 7.82 -0.74
CA ASP A 21 0.01 8.72 0.41
C ASP A 21 1.39 8.71 1.08
N GLU A 22 2.06 7.56 1.08
CA GLU A 22 3.38 7.33 1.67
C GLU A 22 4.24 6.36 0.84
N VAL A 23 5.54 6.65 0.79
CA VAL A 23 6.54 5.76 0.20
C VAL A 23 7.64 5.51 1.21
N TYR A 24 7.94 4.25 1.44
CA TYR A 24 9.05 3.82 2.29
C TYR A 24 9.96 2.89 1.49
N THR A 25 11.27 2.97 1.70
CA THR A 25 12.24 2.02 1.11
C THR A 25 12.97 1.34 2.25
N ASP A 26 13.01 0.01 2.25
CA ASP A 26 13.79 -0.73 3.25
C ASP A 26 15.28 -0.82 2.89
N LEU A 27 16.06 -1.39 3.82
CA LEU A 27 17.52 -1.55 3.66
C LEU A 27 17.91 -2.48 2.51
N LEU A 28 16.98 -3.31 2.01
CA LEU A 28 17.18 -4.22 0.88
C LEU A 28 16.74 -3.58 -0.45
N GLY A 29 16.26 -2.34 -0.42
CA GLY A 29 15.84 -1.59 -1.60
C GLY A 29 14.42 -1.91 -2.05
N ALA A 30 13.61 -2.63 -1.26
CA ALA A 30 12.20 -2.81 -1.58
C ALA A 30 11.43 -1.52 -1.25
N LYS A 31 10.59 -1.08 -2.19
CA LYS A 31 9.74 0.10 -2.07
C LYS A 31 8.32 -0.29 -1.67
N TYR A 32 7.81 0.34 -0.63
CA TYR A 32 6.48 0.14 -0.07
C TYR A 32 5.66 1.38 -0.37
N PHE A 33 4.74 1.26 -1.33
CA PHE A 33 3.78 2.29 -1.69
C PHE A 33 2.51 2.06 -0.90
N ARG A 34 2.14 3.04 -0.08
CA ARG A 34 0.96 2.96 0.79
C ARG A 34 -0.06 4.00 0.40
N ARG A 35 -1.32 3.57 0.42
CA ARG A 35 -2.46 4.46 0.23
C ARG A 35 -3.62 4.06 1.11
N SER A 36 -4.22 5.05 1.75
CA SER A 36 -5.41 4.91 2.57
C SER A 36 -6.63 4.51 1.72
N ALA A 37 -7.47 3.66 2.30
CA ALA A 37 -8.72 3.17 1.71
C ALA A 37 -9.79 3.08 2.82
N GLY A 38 -9.97 4.18 3.54
CA GLY A 38 -10.77 4.24 4.76
C GLY A 38 -9.99 3.69 5.96
N GLN A 39 -10.59 2.73 6.68
CA GLN A 39 -10.00 2.10 7.89
C GLN A 39 -8.84 1.12 7.60
N LEU A 40 -8.47 0.97 6.32
CA LEU A 40 -7.40 0.11 5.85
C LEU A 40 -6.43 0.92 4.98
N TYR A 41 -5.21 0.42 4.87
CA TYR A 41 -4.23 0.84 3.88
C TYR A 41 -4.03 -0.26 2.87
N VAL A 42 -3.95 0.11 1.59
CA VAL A 42 -3.38 -0.76 0.56
C VAL A 42 -1.89 -0.53 0.56
N ASN A 43 -1.13 -1.60 0.77
CA ASN A 43 0.32 -1.58 0.71
C ASN A 43 0.81 -2.42 -0.47
N VAL A 44 1.54 -1.79 -1.38
CA VAL A 44 2.12 -2.42 -2.56
C VAL A 44 3.63 -2.42 -2.42
N VAL A 45 4.23 -3.61 -2.48
CA VAL A 45 5.68 -3.81 -2.36
C VAL A 45 6.26 -4.05 -3.75
N VAL A 46 7.21 -3.20 -4.13
CA VAL A 46 7.91 -3.23 -5.40
C VAL A 46 9.39 -3.50 -5.14
N VAL A 47 9.96 -4.46 -5.87
CA VAL A 47 11.40 -4.77 -5.82
C VAL A 47 11.94 -4.63 -7.23
N GLY A 48 12.89 -3.71 -7.42
CA GLY A 48 13.31 -3.28 -8.76
C GLY A 48 12.15 -2.58 -9.49
N ASP A 49 11.71 -3.18 -10.59
CA ASP A 49 10.63 -2.69 -11.47
C ASP A 49 9.34 -3.53 -11.37
N ARG A 50 9.29 -4.51 -10.46
CA ARG A 50 8.17 -5.47 -10.36
C ARG A 50 7.44 -5.37 -9.03
N VAL A 51 6.11 -5.35 -9.10
CA VAL A 51 5.25 -5.58 -7.94
C VAL A 51 5.42 -7.02 -7.48
N ARG A 52 5.86 -7.20 -6.23
CA ARG A 52 6.06 -8.52 -5.62
C ARG A 52 4.87 -8.96 -4.80
N THR A 53 4.29 -8.04 -4.04
CA THR A 53 3.09 -8.32 -3.25
C THR A 53 2.25 -7.07 -3.09
N ALA A 54 0.94 -7.26 -2.91
CA ALA A 54 -0.01 -6.23 -2.56
C ALA A 54 -0.96 -6.79 -1.50
N TYR A 55 -1.11 -6.09 -0.39
CA TYR A 55 -1.93 -6.54 0.73
C TYR A 55 -2.57 -5.37 1.47
N LEU A 56 -3.61 -5.69 2.24
CA LEU A 56 -4.31 -4.73 3.08
C LEU A 56 -3.73 -4.74 4.50
N ILE A 57 -3.61 -3.57 5.09
CA ILE A 57 -3.12 -3.36 6.46
C ILE A 57 -4.17 -2.58 7.23
N GLY A 58 -4.58 -3.07 8.41
CA GLY A 58 -5.43 -2.31 9.32
C GLY A 58 -4.69 -1.21 10.06
N CYS A 59 -5.42 -0.19 10.53
CA CYS A 59 -4.87 0.95 11.29
C CYS A 59 -3.96 0.55 12.46
N GLU A 60 -4.31 -0.51 13.20
CA GLU A 60 -3.50 -0.97 14.33
C GLU A 60 -2.13 -1.52 13.89
N THR A 61 -2.13 -2.41 12.89
CA THR A 61 -0.89 -2.97 12.32
C THR A 61 -0.03 -1.86 11.70
N TYR A 62 -0.66 -0.90 11.02
CA TYR A 62 0.03 0.25 10.45
C TYR A 62 0.74 1.11 11.52
N ARG A 63 0.07 1.39 12.65
CA ARG A 63 0.68 2.10 13.80
C ARG A 63 1.86 1.34 14.38
N ARG A 64 1.74 0.01 14.56
CA ARG A 64 2.85 -0.83 15.06
C ARG A 64 4.06 -0.83 14.12
N SER A 65 3.86 -0.66 12.81
CA SER A 65 4.94 -0.56 11.82
C SER A 65 5.56 0.84 11.73
N GLY A 66 5.33 1.73 12.70
CA GLY A 66 5.90 3.08 12.72
C GLY A 66 5.29 4.03 11.71
N GLY A 67 4.08 3.73 11.21
CA GLY A 67 3.32 4.65 10.39
C GLY A 67 2.98 5.93 11.16
N ARG A 68 3.07 7.09 10.50
CA ARG A 68 2.60 8.34 11.12
C ARG A 68 1.08 8.31 11.11
N GLU A 69 0.48 8.52 12.28
CA GLU A 69 -0.97 8.61 12.42
C GLU A 69 -1.47 9.74 11.50
N ARG A 70 -2.30 9.37 10.53
CA ARG A 70 -3.01 10.31 9.65
C ARG A 70 -4.48 10.19 9.98
N SER A 71 -5.22 11.31 9.88
CA SER A 71 -6.63 11.50 10.23
C SER A 71 -7.65 10.52 9.60
N PHE A 72 -7.18 9.56 8.80
CA PHE A 72 -7.96 8.50 8.18
C PHE A 72 -7.94 7.20 8.99
N CYS A 73 -7.06 7.13 9.99
CA CYS A 73 -7.21 6.42 11.25
C CYS A 73 -7.35 7.47 12.37
#